data_AF-A0A7C7BTM3-F1
#
_entry.id   AF-A0A7C7BTM3-F1
#
_cell.length_a   1.000
_cell.length_b   1.000
_cell.length_c   1.000
_cell.angle_alpha   90.00
_cell.angle_beta   90.00
_cell.angle_gamma   90.00
#
_symmetry.space_group_name_H-M   'P 1'
#
loop_
_entity.id
_entity.type
_entity.pdbx_description
1 polymer ?
#
loop_
_entity_poly.entity_id
_entity_poly.type
_entity_poly.pdbx_seq_one_letter_code
_entity_poly.pdbx_strand_id
1 'polypeptide(L)'
;MKKLLLLLLCAPIIVLGQQTINGTIMHDSLQREYILYVPASYDASTAAPLVFCFHGYGSSAAVNMSYTKFTEIADTAGFILIHPQGTIDNTGKAHWNVGGWTLGSTIDD
;
A
#
# COMPACT_ATOMS: atom_id res chain seq x y z
N MET A 1 -44.04 -4.26 39.80
CA MET A 1 -43.06 -3.28 39.29
C MET A 1 -42.01 -4.04 38.49
N LYS A 2 -42.18 -4.17 37.17
CA LYS A 2 -41.24 -4.90 36.32
C LYS A 2 -40.06 -3.98 36.03
N LYS A 3 -38.89 -4.30 36.57
CA LYS A 3 -37.63 -3.60 36.29
C LYS A 3 -37.25 -3.90 34.83
N LEU A 4 -37.35 -2.91 33.96
CA LEU A 4 -36.84 -3.00 32.60
C LEU A 4 -35.31 -2.84 32.67
N LEU A 5 -34.59 -3.95 32.52
CA LEU A 5 -33.13 -3.94 32.44
C LEU A 5 -32.74 -3.50 31.02
N LEU A 6 -32.27 -2.27 30.88
CA LEU A 6 -31.75 -1.75 29.62
C LEU A 6 -30.36 -2.37 29.39
N LEU A 7 -30.27 -3.43 28.60
CA LEU A 7 -28.99 -3.93 28.10
C LEU A 7 -28.48 -2.91 27.07
N LEU A 8 -27.52 -2.06 27.44
CA LEU A 8 -26.71 -1.35 26.47
C LEU A 8 -25.91 -2.40 25.68
N LEU A 9 -26.34 -2.71 24.45
CA LEU A 9 -25.47 -3.32 23.47
C LEU A 9 -24.37 -2.30 23.14
N CYS A 10 -23.22 -2.41 23.79
CA CYS A 10 -21.99 -1.85 23.25
C CYS A 10 -21.66 -2.64 21.98
N ALA A 11 -22.16 -2.19 20.83
CA ALA A 11 -21.60 -2.63 19.56
C ALA A 11 -20.12 -2.20 19.54
N PRO A 12 -19.18 -3.07 19.15
CA PRO A 12 -17.80 -2.66 18.99
C PRO A 12 -17.77 -1.55 17.93
N ILE A 13 -17.35 -0.36 18.33
CA ILE A 13 -16.96 0.68 17.38
C ILE A 13 -15.71 0.11 16.71
N ILE A 14 -15.87 -0.37 15.47
CA ILE A 14 -14.74 -0.76 14.64
C ILE A 14 -14.03 0.54 14.27
N VAL A 15 -13.10 0.96 15.12
CA VAL A 15 -12.13 1.98 14.77
C VAL A 15 -11.22 1.31 13.74
N LEU A 16 -11.31 1.72 12.47
CA LEU A 16 -10.37 1.29 11.46
C LEU A 16 -9.01 1.89 11.83
N GLY A 17 -8.19 1.13 12.54
CA GLY A 17 -6.80 1.49 12.83
C GLY A 17 -5.94 1.50 11.56
N GLN A 18 -4.62 1.60 11.71
CA GLN A 18 -3.70 1.52 10.58
C GLN A 18 -3.98 0.26 9.73
N GLN A 19 -3.89 0.39 8.42
CA GLN A 19 -4.19 -0.71 7.49
C GLN A 19 -3.02 -0.94 6.54
N THR A 20 -2.63 -2.21 6.40
CA THR A 20 -1.74 -2.67 5.33
C THR A 20 -2.55 -3.57 4.42
N ILE A 21 -2.67 -3.18 3.15
CA ILE A 21 -3.54 -3.84 2.17
C ILE A 21 -2.68 -4.28 0.99
N ASN A 22 -2.67 -5.58 0.71
CA ASN A 22 -2.15 -6.09 -0.55
C ASN A 22 -3.26 -5.95 -1.60
N GLY A 23 -3.02 -5.08 -2.58
CA GLY A 23 -4.00 -4.74 -3.61
C GLY A 23 -3.52 -5.12 -5.00
N THR A 24 -4.48 -5.20 -5.92
CA THR A 24 -4.21 -5.34 -7.34
C THR A 24 -5.06 -4.38 -8.15
N ILE A 25 -4.55 -3.95 -9.30
CA ILE A 25 -5.30 -3.21 -10.32
C ILE A 25 -5.03 -3.80 -11.70
N MET A 26 -6.01 -3.72 -12.59
CA MET A 26 -5.81 -3.99 -14.01
C MET A 26 -5.44 -2.69 -14.72
N HIS A 27 -4.29 -2.66 -15.38
CA HIS A 27 -3.85 -1.53 -16.20
C HIS A 27 -3.14 -2.08 -17.44
N ASP A 28 -3.57 -1.65 -18.63
CA ASP A 28 -3.03 -2.12 -19.92
C ASP A 28 -2.98 -3.65 -20.07
N SER A 29 -4.05 -4.31 -19.64
CA SER A 29 -4.18 -5.78 -19.62
C SER A 29 -3.17 -6.50 -18.72
N LEU A 30 -2.45 -5.78 -17.87
CA LEU A 30 -1.56 -6.31 -16.85
C LEU A 30 -2.22 -6.20 -15.48
N GLN A 31 -2.20 -7.30 -14.73
CA GLN A 31 -2.51 -7.25 -13.30
C GLN A 31 -1.29 -6.73 -12.56
N ARG A 32 -1.42 -5.56 -11.96
CA ARG A 32 -0.38 -4.87 -11.20
C ARG A 32 -0.65 -5.07 -9.72
N GLU A 33 0.39 -5.35 -8.95
CA GLU A 33 0.28 -5.59 -7.51
C GLU A 33 0.93 -4.44 -6.74
N TYR A 34 0.42 -4.17 -5.54
CA TYR A 34 0.99 -3.16 -4.66
C TYR A 34 0.65 -3.46 -3.20
N ILE A 35 1.42 -2.86 -2.30
CA ILE A 35 1.09 -2.79 -0.87
C ILE A 35 0.72 -1.36 -0.56
N LEU A 36 -0.51 -1.15 -0.07
CA LEU A 36 -1.03 0.13 0.39
C LEU A 36 -0.96 0.17 1.91
N TYR A 37 -0.38 1.23 2.45
CA TYR A 37 -0.38 1.53 3.88
C TYR A 37 -1.19 2.81 4.13
N VAL A 38 -2.22 2.67 4.97
CA VAL A 38 -3.08 3.77 5.42
C VAL A 38 -2.79 3.99 6.91
N PRO A 39 -2.20 5.15 7.30
CA PRO A 39 -1.89 5.42 8.70
C PRO A 39 -3.19 5.61 9.50
N ALA A 40 -3.14 5.33 10.81
CA ALA A 40 -4.30 5.50 11.69
C ALA A 40 -4.81 6.95 11.79
N SER A 41 -3.96 7.93 11.41
CA SER A 41 -4.29 9.36 11.36
C SER A 41 -5.04 9.78 10.10
N TYR A 42 -5.21 8.88 9.12
CA TYR A 42 -5.92 9.20 7.88
C TYR A 42 -7.41 9.51 8.16
N ASP A 43 -7.84 10.67 7.68
CA ASP A 43 -9.24 11.11 7.69
C ASP A 43 -9.70 11.32 6.24
N ALA A 44 -10.66 10.53 5.79
CA ALA A 44 -11.18 10.62 4.42
C ALA A 44 -11.89 11.95 4.10
N SER A 45 -12.20 12.77 5.11
CA SER A 45 -12.74 14.12 4.91
C SER A 45 -11.66 15.17 4.61
N THR A 46 -10.39 14.82 4.83
CA THR A 46 -9.22 15.69 4.60
C THR A 46 -8.34 15.09 3.51
N ALA A 47 -7.94 15.90 2.53
CA ALA A 47 -7.04 15.43 1.48
C ALA A 47 -5.67 15.06 2.08
N ALA A 48 -5.23 13.83 1.83
CA ALA A 48 -3.92 13.32 2.27
C ALA A 48 -2.97 13.17 1.07
N PRO A 49 -1.66 13.43 1.25
CA PRO A 49 -0.67 13.10 0.23
C PRO A 49 -0.63 11.59 -0.04
N LEU A 50 -0.37 11.21 -1.28
CA LEU A 50 -0.08 9.85 -1.69
C LEU A 50 1.39 9.74 -2.10
N VAL A 51 2.15 8.91 -1.39
CA VAL A 51 3.58 8.70 -1.63
C VAL A 51 3.80 7.33 -2.24
N PHE A 52 4.54 7.28 -3.34
CA PHE A 52 4.99 6.03 -3.95
C PHE A 52 6.44 5.76 -3.56
N CYS A 53 6.70 4.55 -3.04
CA CYS A 53 8.02 4.09 -2.67
C CYS A 53 8.37 2.84 -3.48
N PHE A 54 9.24 3.02 -4.47
CA PHE A 54 9.59 1.98 -5.44
C PHE A 54 10.79 1.16 -4.96
N HIS A 55 10.72 -0.15 -5.13
CA HIS A 55 11.84 -1.05 -4.86
C HIS A 55 12.90 -0.98 -5.97
N GLY A 56 14.15 -1.35 -5.67
CA GLY A 56 15.19 -1.50 -6.69
C GLY A 56 15.05 -2.77 -7.52
N TYR A 57 15.84 -2.89 -8.59
CA TYR A 57 15.85 -4.06 -9.48
C TYR A 57 16.03 -5.39 -8.73
N GLY A 58 15.20 -6.38 -9.06
CA GLY A 58 15.21 -7.72 -8.46
C GLY A 58 14.68 -7.80 -7.02
N SER A 59 14.24 -6.68 -6.43
CA SER A 59 13.62 -6.63 -5.10
C SER A 59 12.10 -6.82 -5.19
N SER A 60 11.37 -6.53 -4.10
CA SER A 60 9.91 -6.60 -4.06
C SER A 60 9.32 -5.46 -3.22
N ALA A 61 8.02 -5.20 -3.40
CA ALA A 61 7.25 -4.25 -2.61
C ALA A 61 7.39 -4.52 -1.10
N ALA A 62 7.27 -5.79 -0.70
CA ALA A 62 7.39 -6.21 0.71
C ALA A 62 8.80 -5.97 1.28
N VAL A 63 9.85 -6.28 0.51
CA VAL A 63 11.24 -6.03 0.94
C VAL A 63 11.47 -4.53 1.09
N ASN A 64 11.02 -3.72 0.13
CA ASN A 64 11.14 -2.27 0.16
C ASN A 64 10.38 -1.64 1.33
N MET A 65 9.13 -2.04 1.58
CA MET A 65 8.38 -1.62 2.78
C MET A 65 9.15 -1.96 4.07
N SER A 66 9.73 -3.16 4.15
CA SER A 66 10.44 -3.61 5.34
C SER A 66 11.72 -2.82 5.63
N TYR A 67 12.56 -2.55 4.62
CA TYR A 67 13.86 -1.90 4.84
C TYR A 67 13.80 -0.37 4.84
N THR A 68 12.84 0.24 4.13
CA THR A 68 12.75 1.71 4.05
C THR A 68 12.15 2.33 5.30
N LYS A 69 11.31 1.59 6.04
CA LYS A 69 10.58 2.07 7.22
C LYS A 69 9.68 3.29 6.95
N PHE A 70 9.26 3.48 5.70
CA PHE A 70 8.40 4.60 5.32
C PHE A 70 7.02 4.57 5.99
N THR A 71 6.56 3.42 6.49
CA THR A 71 5.33 3.32 7.30
C THR A 71 5.40 4.14 8.58
N GLU A 72 6.55 4.16 9.26
CA GLU A 72 6.75 4.95 10.48
C GLU A 72 6.73 6.46 10.17
N ILE A 73 7.24 6.83 8.99
CA ILE A 73 7.18 8.20 8.48
C ILE A 73 5.73 8.56 8.11
N ALA A 74 5.00 7.64 7.48
CA ALA A 74 3.58 7.82 7.15
C ALA A 74 2.73 8.08 8.41
N ASP A 75 3.00 7.36 9.49
CA ASP A 75 2.29 7.55 10.77
C ASP A 75 2.52 8.94 11.38
N THR A 76 3.71 9.50 11.20
CA THR A 76 4.09 10.80 11.76
C THR A 76 3.73 11.97 10.86
N ALA A 77 3.83 11.81 9.54
CA ALA A 77 3.59 12.86 8.55
C ALA A 77 2.17 12.84 7.94
N GLY A 78 1.39 11.77 8.16
CA GLY A 78 -0.01 11.69 7.74
C GLY A 78 -0.22 11.49 6.25
N PHE A 79 0.70 10.83 5.54
CA PHE A 79 0.51 10.46 4.14
C PHE A 79 0.08 9.00 3.97
N ILE A 80 -0.64 8.73 2.90
CA ILE A 80 -0.91 7.38 2.44
C ILE A 80 0.32 6.90 1.64
N LEU A 81 0.74 5.66 1.85
CA LEU A 81 1.95 5.11 1.24
C LEU A 81 1.61 3.93 0.35
N ILE A 82 2.18 3.90 -0.86
CA ILE A 82 2.09 2.76 -1.78
C ILE A 82 3.49 2.25 -2.05
N HIS A 83 3.66 0.93 -1.94
CA HIS A 83 4.80 0.17 -2.45
C HIS A 83 4.34 -0.65 -3.66
N PRO A 84 4.55 -0.16 -4.90
CA PRO A 84 4.22 -0.93 -6.11
C PRO A 84 5.17 -2.12 -6.29
N GLN A 85 4.65 -3.18 -6.89
CA GLN A 85 5.45 -4.34 -7.31
C GLN A 85 5.73 -4.25 -8.81
N GLY A 86 7.01 -4.19 -9.17
CA GLY A 86 7.46 -4.18 -10.56
C GLY A 86 7.17 -5.51 -11.25
N THR A 87 6.97 -5.47 -12.57
CA THR A 87 6.75 -6.66 -13.39
C THR A 87 8.03 -7.48 -13.52
N ILE A 88 7.91 -8.74 -13.94
CA ILE A 88 9.07 -9.63 -14.13
C ILE A 88 9.67 -9.43 -15.53
N ASP A 89 10.97 -9.16 -15.59
CA ASP A 89 11.72 -9.06 -16.85
C ASP A 89 12.07 -10.44 -17.45
N ASN A 90 12.73 -10.43 -18.60
CA ASN A 90 13.17 -11.64 -19.30
C ASN A 90 14.23 -12.47 -18.55
N THR A 91 14.79 -11.95 -17.45
CA THR A 91 15.75 -12.65 -16.58
C THR A 91 15.09 -13.19 -15.30
N GLY A 92 13.79 -12.99 -15.13
CA GLY A 92 13.05 -13.41 -13.94
C GLY A 92 13.17 -12.45 -12.76
N LYS A 93 13.52 -11.17 -12.99
CA LYS A 93 13.67 -10.15 -11.95
C LYS A 93 12.54 -9.14 -12.01
N ALA A 94 12.01 -8.77 -10.84
CA ALA A 94 11.10 -7.65 -10.75
C ALA A 94 11.83 -6.35 -11.14
N HIS A 95 11.23 -5.54 -12.01
CA HIS A 95 11.88 -4.38 -12.59
C HIS A 95 10.90 -3.25 -12.90
N TRP A 96 11.49 -2.11 -13.25
CA TRP A 96 10.83 -0.92 -13.80
C TRP A 96 11.47 -0.62 -15.16
N ASN A 97 10.70 -0.16 -16.13
CA ASN A 97 11.23 0.26 -17.43
C ASN A 97 11.94 1.62 -17.35
N VAL A 98 13.18 1.61 -16.85
CA VAL A 98 14.01 2.82 -16.65
C VAL A 98 15.15 2.93 -17.68
N GLY A 99 15.13 2.08 -18.71
CA GLY A 99 16.24 1.96 -19.67
C GLY A 99 17.52 1.42 -19.02
N GLY A 100 18.67 1.73 -19.61
CA GLY A 100 19.99 1.29 -19.14
C GLY A 100 20.08 -0.24 -19.04
N TRP A 101 20.08 -0.77 -17.82
CA TRP A 101 20.15 -2.21 -17.53
C TRP A 101 18.84 -2.95 -17.78
N THR A 102 17.72 -2.23 -17.97
CA THR A 102 16.40 -2.77 -18.33
C THR A 102 16.05 -2.55 -19.80
N LEU A 103 17.06 -2.26 -20.63
CA LEU A 103 16.89 -2.00 -22.06
C LEU A 103 16.18 -3.18 -22.74
N GLY A 104 15.13 -2.86 -23.52
CA GLY A 104 14.31 -3.85 -24.20
C GLY A 104 13.05 -4.26 -23.44
N SER A 105 12.82 -3.77 -22.22
CA SER A 105 11.50 -3.85 -21.61
C SER A 105 10.47 -3.08 -22.44
N THR A 106 9.32 -3.71 -22.67
CA THR A 106 8.17 -3.11 -23.37
C THR A 106 7.05 -2.74 -22.40
N ILE A 107 7.30 -2.84 -21.10
CA ILE A 107 6.31 -2.52 -20.07
C ILE A 107 6.28 -1.01 -19.88
N ASP A 108 5.09 -0.41 -19.87
CA ASP A 108 4.88 1.01 -19.52
C ASP A 108 4.54 1.06 -18.02
N ASP A 109 5.42 1.63 -17.19
CA ASP A 109 5.32 1.63 -15.72
C ASP A 109 5.02 3.03 -15.16
#